data_AF-A0A0N7FUZ9-F1
#
_entry.id   AF-A0A0N7FUZ9-F1
#
_cell.length_a   1.000
_cell.length_b   1.000
_cell.length_c   1.000
_cell.angle_alpha   90.00
_cell.angle_beta   90.00
_cell.angle_gamma   90.00
#
_symmetry.space_group_name_H-M   'P 1'
#
loop_
_entity.id
_entity.type
_entity.pdbx_description
1 polymer ?
#
loop_
_entity_poly.entity_id
_entity_poly.type
_entity_poly.pdbx_seq_one_letter_code
_entity_poly.pdbx_strand_id
1 'polypeptide(L)'
;MTDDTTAPEMTDQRRKGLRVMSEVYGWEMSDGPGDFFAHTADQVFGEVWSREGLTHRDRRLLLLGALAANGQVDIAEIQAGAALGNGELTPEELNEIGLFLCYYVGWPMGTKMTMMFGEQIKKHRRSGK
;
A
#
# COMPACT_ATOMS: atom_id res chain seq x y z
N MET A 1 -43.90 -11.70 14.50
CA MET A 1 -43.04 -10.50 14.54
C MET A 1 -41.69 -10.95 14.04
N THR A 2 -41.43 -10.76 12.75
CA THR A 2 -40.17 -11.15 12.10
C THR A 2 -39.09 -10.20 12.59
N ASP A 3 -38.10 -10.74 13.30
CA ASP A 3 -36.89 -10.03 13.67
C ASP A 3 -36.08 -9.80 12.40
N ASP A 4 -36.24 -8.62 11.82
CA ASP A 4 -35.48 -8.15 10.67
C ASP A 4 -34.11 -7.72 11.19
N THR A 5 -33.22 -8.68 11.40
CA THR A 5 -31.81 -8.40 11.69
C THR A 5 -31.15 -7.95 10.39
N THR A 6 -31.48 -6.73 9.94
CA THR A 6 -30.67 -6.01 8.96
C THR A 6 -29.26 -5.87 9.54
N ALA A 7 -28.26 -6.32 8.79
CA ALA A 7 -26.86 -6.08 9.13
C ALA A 7 -26.67 -4.58 9.49
N PRO A 8 -25.92 -4.26 10.55
CA PRO A 8 -25.75 -2.86 10.96
C PRO A 8 -25.27 -2.02 9.78
N GLU A 9 -25.93 -0.88 9.55
CA GLU A 9 -25.60 0.01 8.44
C GLU A 9 -24.12 0.45 8.52
N MET A 10 -23.44 0.40 7.38
CA MET A 10 -22.04 0.77 7.27
C MET A 10 -21.86 2.27 7.54
N THR A 11 -20.99 2.60 8.49
CA THR A 11 -20.67 3.99 8.86
C THR A 11 -20.01 4.74 7.69
N ASP A 12 -20.15 6.07 7.66
CA ASP A 12 -19.48 6.90 6.66
C ASP A 12 -17.96 6.77 6.72
N GLN A 13 -17.42 6.58 7.93
CA GLN A 13 -16.00 6.33 8.14
C GLN A 13 -15.55 5.02 7.49
N ARG A 14 -16.31 3.94 7.68
CA ARG A 14 -16.03 2.65 7.04
C ARG A 14 -16.10 2.76 5.52
N ARG A 15 -17.11 3.45 5.00
CA ARG A 15 -17.26 3.67 3.56
C ARG A 15 -16.09 4.48 2.97
N LYS A 16 -15.64 5.54 3.66
CA LYS A 16 -14.45 6.31 3.29
C LYS A 16 -13.20 5.44 3.31
N GLY A 17 -13.02 4.66 4.38
CA GLY A 17 -11.91 3.75 4.56
C GLY A 17 -11.77 2.72 3.44
N LEU A 18 -12.85 2.01 3.13
CA LEU A 18 -12.87 1.01 2.05
C LEU A 18 -12.58 1.62 0.68
N ARG A 19 -13.13 2.80 0.39
CA ARG A 19 -12.86 3.52 -0.86
C ARG A 19 -11.37 3.87 -0.99
N VAL A 20 -10.80 4.51 0.03
CA VAL A 20 -9.37 4.89 0.01
C VAL A 20 -8.47 3.65 0.00
N MET A 21 -8.82 2.59 0.73
CA MET A 21 -8.08 1.33 0.69
C MET A 21 -8.05 0.73 -0.72
N SER A 22 -9.17 0.80 -1.44
CA SER A 22 -9.28 0.35 -2.84
C SER A 22 -8.43 1.20 -3.77
N GLU A 23 -8.43 2.52 -3.59
CA GLU A 23 -7.56 3.44 -4.34
C GLU A 23 -6.08 3.16 -4.08
N VAL A 24 -5.68 2.94 -2.83
CA VAL A 24 -4.28 2.70 -2.44
C VAL A 24 -3.75 1.35 -2.97
N TYR A 25 -4.59 0.33 -3.04
CA TYR A 25 -4.18 -0.99 -3.52
C TYR A 25 -4.42 -1.21 -5.02
N GLY A 26 -5.36 -0.50 -5.63
CA GLY A 26 -5.67 -0.62 -7.06
C GLY A 26 -6.60 -1.77 -7.41
N TRP A 27 -7.32 -2.32 -6.42
CA TRP A 27 -8.42 -3.27 -6.63
C TRP A 27 -9.56 -2.98 -5.65
N GLU A 28 -10.76 -3.47 -5.93
CA GLU A 28 -11.94 -3.20 -5.10
C GLU A 28 -11.89 -3.99 -3.78
N MET A 29 -12.01 -3.28 -2.65
CA MET A 29 -12.07 -3.89 -1.32
C MET A 29 -13.52 -4.19 -0.93
N SER A 30 -13.75 -5.43 -0.52
CA SER A 30 -14.95 -5.81 0.24
C SER A 30 -14.77 -5.49 1.72
N ASP A 31 -15.87 -5.22 2.41
CA ASP A 31 -15.86 -5.09 3.86
C ASP A 31 -15.55 -6.43 4.55
N GLY A 32 -14.98 -6.37 5.74
CA GLY A 32 -14.49 -7.53 6.48
C GLY A 32 -14.84 -7.47 7.97
N PRO A 33 -15.00 -8.64 8.63
CA PRO A 33 -15.32 -8.68 10.05
C PRO A 33 -14.10 -8.44 10.94
N GLY A 34 -14.37 -8.04 12.18
CA GLY A 34 -13.40 -8.03 13.27
C GLY A 34 -12.56 -6.75 13.39
N ASP A 35 -11.98 -6.56 14.58
CA ASP A 35 -11.35 -5.31 14.98
C ASP A 35 -10.13 -4.95 14.11
N PHE A 36 -9.32 -5.94 13.71
CA PHE A 36 -8.15 -5.67 12.86
C PHE A 36 -8.53 -5.09 11.50
N PHE A 37 -9.58 -5.63 10.88
CA PHE A 37 -10.07 -5.09 9.61
C PHE A 37 -10.69 -3.72 9.84
N ALA A 38 -11.50 -3.57 10.90
CA ALA A 38 -12.09 -2.29 11.26
C ALA A 38 -11.04 -1.18 11.45
N HIS A 39 -10.00 -1.42 12.25
CA HIS A 39 -8.90 -0.46 12.44
C HIS A 39 -8.15 -0.16 11.14
N THR A 40 -7.94 -1.17 10.30
CA THR A 40 -7.28 -0.98 9.00
C THR A 40 -8.13 -0.10 8.07
N ALA A 41 -9.39 -0.44 7.86
CA ALA A 41 -10.28 0.34 7.01
C ALA A 41 -10.52 1.73 7.60
N ASP A 42 -10.97 1.81 8.85
CA ASP A 42 -11.48 3.05 9.46
C ASP A 42 -10.35 4.01 9.82
N GLN A 43 -9.22 3.52 10.33
CA GLN A 43 -8.14 4.41 10.80
C GLN A 43 -7.01 4.52 9.77
N VAL A 44 -6.46 3.41 9.29
CA VAL A 44 -5.32 3.49 8.36
C VAL A 44 -5.78 4.16 7.06
N PHE A 45 -6.88 3.71 6.47
CA PHE A 45 -7.35 4.27 5.20
C PHE A 45 -8.33 5.43 5.38
N GLY A 46 -9.27 5.30 6.32
CA GLY A 46 -10.27 6.33 6.59
C GLY A 46 -9.70 7.61 7.17
N GLU A 47 -8.60 7.54 7.93
CA GLU A 47 -7.92 8.72 8.50
C GLU A 47 -6.53 8.96 7.89
N VAL A 48 -5.60 8.02 7.99
CA VAL A 48 -4.17 8.33 7.73
C VAL A 48 -3.87 8.55 6.24
N TRP A 49 -4.33 7.64 5.37
CA TRP A 49 -4.11 7.76 3.93
C TRP A 49 -4.98 8.81 3.26
N SER A 50 -6.16 9.08 3.82
CA SER A 50 -7.10 10.06 3.27
C SER A 50 -6.79 11.52 3.65
N ARG A 51 -5.85 11.76 4.56
CA ARG A 51 -5.45 13.12 4.97
C ARG A 51 -4.91 13.93 3.80
N GLU A 52 -5.17 15.23 3.83
CA GLU A 52 -4.57 16.16 2.87
C GLU A 52 -3.08 16.44 3.22
N GLY A 53 -2.36 17.05 2.27
CA GLY A 53 -0.99 17.53 2.45
C GLY A 53 0.10 16.65 1.84
N LEU A 54 -0.14 15.35 1.69
CA LEU A 54 0.72 14.43 0.93
C LEU A 54 -0.14 13.70 -0.10
N THR A 55 0.45 13.33 -1.24
CA THR A 55 -0.20 12.43 -2.20
C THR A 55 -0.04 10.96 -1.76
N HIS A 56 -0.72 10.02 -2.43
CA HIS A 56 -0.45 8.59 -2.23
C HIS A 56 0.99 8.24 -2.59
N ARG A 57 1.52 8.81 -3.68
CA ARG A 57 2.93 8.67 -4.08
C ARG A 57 3.89 9.10 -2.98
N ASP A 58 3.68 10.27 -2.38
CA ASP A 58 4.57 10.77 -1.32
C ASP A 58 4.55 9.86 -0.08
N ARG A 59 3.36 9.39 0.33
CA ARG A 59 3.22 8.41 1.40
C ARG A 59 3.92 7.09 1.06
N ARG A 60 3.82 6.64 -0.19
CA ARG A 60 4.46 5.42 -0.67
C ARG A 60 5.97 5.50 -0.52
N LEU A 61 6.59 6.62 -0.89
CA LEU A 61 8.03 6.84 -0.73
C LEU A 61 8.45 6.76 0.74
N LEU A 62 7.73 7.44 1.64
CA LEU A 62 8.01 7.40 3.08
C LEU A 62 7.86 5.98 3.64
N LEU A 63 6.78 5.28 3.27
CA LEU A 63 6.51 3.94 3.74
C LEU A 63 7.56 2.94 3.24
N LEU A 64 7.93 2.98 1.96
CA LEU A 64 8.98 2.11 1.41
C LEU A 64 10.32 2.33 2.12
N GLY A 65 10.68 3.58 2.44
CA GLY A 65 11.87 3.89 3.23
C GLY A 65 11.81 3.30 4.64
N ALA A 66 10.68 3.46 5.34
CA ALA A 66 10.47 2.92 6.69
C ALA A 66 10.50 1.39 6.71
N LEU A 67 9.84 0.74 5.74
CA LEU A 67 9.83 -0.72 5.61
C LEU A 67 11.23 -1.26 5.31
N ALA A 68 12.00 -0.58 4.46
CA ALA A 68 13.38 -0.94 4.19
C ALA A 68 14.25 -0.83 5.45
N ALA A 69 14.14 0.27 6.20
CA ALA A 69 14.90 0.46 7.44
C ALA A 69 14.58 -0.61 8.51
N ASN A 70 13.32 -1.09 8.53
CA ASN A 70 12.86 -2.13 9.45
C ASN A 70 13.04 -3.57 8.90
N GLY A 71 13.55 -3.73 7.68
CA GLY A 71 13.73 -5.05 7.05
C GLY A 71 12.43 -5.76 6.66
N GLN A 72 11.32 -5.03 6.53
CA GLN A 72 9.98 -5.57 6.23
C GLN A 72 9.73 -5.72 4.72
N VAL A 73 10.54 -6.56 4.07
CA VAL A 73 10.54 -6.69 2.60
C VAL A 73 9.24 -7.24 2.04
N ASP A 74 8.59 -8.18 2.73
CA ASP A 74 7.33 -8.80 2.29
C ASP A 74 6.19 -7.76 2.18
N ILE A 75 6.16 -6.80 3.12
CA ILE A 75 5.19 -5.70 3.09
C ILE A 75 5.57 -4.70 2.00
N ALA A 76 6.86 -4.41 1.82
CA ALA A 76 7.33 -3.52 0.77
C ALA A 76 7.01 -4.06 -0.63
N GLU A 77 7.01 -5.39 -0.81
CA GLU A 77 6.61 -6.03 -2.06
C GLU A 77 5.18 -5.68 -2.47
N ILE A 78 4.24 -5.76 -1.52
CA ILE A 78 2.84 -5.41 -1.74
C ILE A 78 2.72 -3.92 -2.13
N GLN A 79 3.43 -3.05 -1.42
CA GLN A 79 3.39 -1.60 -1.66
C GLN A 79 4.00 -1.22 -3.01
N ALA A 80 5.11 -1.84 -3.41
CA ALA A 80 5.75 -1.58 -4.71
C ALA A 80 4.87 -2.06 -5.87
N GLY A 81 4.22 -3.22 -5.74
CA GLY A 81 3.28 -3.71 -6.73
C GLY A 81 2.08 -2.77 -6.92
N ALA A 82 1.48 -2.31 -5.82
CA ALA A 82 0.39 -1.34 -5.87
C ALA A 82 0.83 0.01 -6.47
N ALA A 83 2.00 0.51 -6.10
CA ALA A 83 2.54 1.77 -6.62
C ALA A 83 2.73 1.75 -8.15
N LEU A 84 3.26 0.64 -8.69
CA LEU A 84 3.37 0.44 -10.13
C LEU A 84 1.99 0.32 -10.79
N GLY A 85 1.10 -0.51 -10.22
CA GLY A 85 -0.24 -0.75 -10.77
C GLY A 85 -1.11 0.51 -10.84
N ASN A 86 -0.92 1.43 -9.89
CA ASN A 86 -1.60 2.72 -9.84
C ASN A 86 -0.89 3.83 -10.63
N GLY A 87 0.32 3.58 -11.16
CA GLY A 87 1.13 4.61 -11.82
C GLY A 87 1.65 5.69 -10.87
N GLU A 88 1.74 5.40 -9.57
CA GLU A 88 2.32 6.32 -8.57
C GLU A 88 3.84 6.38 -8.69
N LEU A 89 4.47 5.25 -9.05
CA LEU A 89 5.91 5.14 -9.29
C LEU A 89 6.17 4.40 -10.58
N THR A 90 7.21 4.79 -11.30
CA THR A 90 7.68 4.09 -12.50
C THR A 90 8.68 2.99 -12.15
N PRO A 91 8.92 2.02 -13.06
CA PRO A 91 10.02 1.07 -12.91
C PRO A 91 11.38 1.73 -12.70
N GLU A 92 11.64 2.84 -13.39
CA GLU A 92 12.89 3.58 -13.30
C GLU A 92 13.05 4.24 -11.92
N GLU A 93 11.97 4.82 -11.37
CA GLU A 93 11.97 5.38 -10.01
C GLU A 93 12.19 4.31 -8.95
N LEU A 94 11.59 3.11 -9.07
CA LEU A 94 11.83 2.03 -8.12
C LEU A 94 13.28 1.52 -8.14
N ASN A 95 13.91 1.46 -9.31
CA ASN A 95 15.34 1.13 -9.41
C ASN A 95 16.19 2.19 -8.70
N GLU A 96 15.90 3.47 -8.89
CA GLU A 96 16.61 4.57 -8.24
C GLU A 96 16.42 4.54 -6.71
N ILE A 97 15.20 4.27 -6.23
CA ILE A 97 14.91 4.11 -4.80
C ILE A 97 15.75 2.97 -4.21
N GLY A 98 15.82 1.82 -4.89
CA GLY A 98 16.64 0.69 -4.45
C GLY A 98 18.12 1.06 -4.31
N LEU A 99 18.68 1.76 -5.31
CA LEU A 99 20.06 2.25 -5.27
C LEU A 99 20.27 3.26 -4.12
N PHE A 100 19.37 4.22 -3.97
CA PHE A 100 19.43 5.21 -2.89
C PHE A 100 19.41 4.55 -1.50
N LEU A 101 18.56 3.54 -1.32
CA LEU A 101 18.43 2.80 -0.05
C LEU A 101 19.74 2.08 0.34
N CYS A 102 20.57 1.63 -0.60
CA CYS A 102 21.88 1.05 -0.29
C CYS A 102 22.76 1.99 0.57
N TYR A 103 22.62 3.31 0.41
CA TYR A 103 23.40 4.31 1.15
C TYR A 103 22.85 4.59 2.55
N TYR A 104 21.55 4.46 2.77
CA TYR A 104 20.89 4.90 4.02
C TYR A 104 20.43 3.75 4.92
N VAL A 105 20.12 2.59 4.36
CA VAL A 105 19.79 1.38 5.13
C VAL A 105 20.84 0.28 5.00
N GLY A 106 21.96 0.59 4.34
CA GLY A 106 23.11 -0.29 4.13
C GLY A 106 22.94 -1.25 2.95
N TRP A 107 24.08 -1.61 2.35
CA TRP A 107 24.15 -2.47 1.15
C TRP A 107 23.37 -3.79 1.26
N PRO A 108 23.43 -4.58 2.36
CA PRO A 108 22.70 -5.83 2.45
C PRO A 108 21.18 -5.64 2.34
N MET A 109 20.64 -4.58 2.93
CA MET A 109 19.20 -4.31 2.90
C MET A 109 18.79 -3.62 1.60
N GLY A 110 19.54 -2.61 1.16
CA GLY A 110 19.28 -1.92 -0.11
C GLY A 110 19.28 -2.88 -1.30
N THR A 111 20.26 -3.78 -1.40
CA THR A 111 20.30 -4.80 -2.47
C THR A 111 19.12 -5.76 -2.41
N LYS A 112 18.67 -6.15 -1.22
CA LYS A 112 17.46 -6.98 -1.04
C LYS A 112 16.21 -6.26 -1.56
N MET A 113 16.06 -4.97 -1.22
CA MET A 113 14.96 -4.14 -1.74
C MET A 113 15.03 -3.99 -3.27
N THR A 114 16.22 -3.72 -3.83
CA THR A 114 16.45 -3.61 -5.28
C THR A 114 16.06 -4.89 -6.01
N MET A 115 16.43 -6.06 -5.49
CA MET A 115 16.04 -7.35 -6.07
C MET A 115 14.52 -7.53 -6.05
N MET A 116 13.88 -7.23 -4.92
CA MET A 116 12.41 -7.30 -4.80
C MET A 116 11.72 -6.35 -5.78
N PHE A 117 12.17 -5.09 -5.90
CA PHE A 117 11.63 -4.14 -6.87
C PHE A 117 11.79 -4.66 -8.31
N GLY A 118 12.94 -5.25 -8.63
CA GLY A 118 13.17 -5.89 -9.93
C GLY A 118 12.15 -6.99 -10.25
N GLU A 119 11.77 -7.81 -9.26
CA GLU A 119 10.71 -8.81 -9.43
C GLU A 119 9.33 -8.17 -9.64
N GLN A 120 8.99 -7.11 -8.91
CA GLN A 120 7.74 -6.38 -9.12
C GLN A 120 7.67 -5.71 -10.48
N ILE A 121 8.76 -5.11 -10.95
CA ILE A 121 8.88 -4.54 -12.30
C ILE A 121 8.66 -5.61 -13.37
N LYS A 122 9.27 -6.79 -13.22
CA LYS A 122 9.07 -7.93 -14.14
C LYS A 122 7.62 -8.41 -14.13
N LYS A 123 6.95 -8.44 -12.97
CA LYS A 123 5.53 -8.80 -12.85
C LYS A 123 4.65 -7.76 -13.56
N HIS A 124 4.88 -6.47 -13.29
CA HIS A 124 4.15 -5.36 -13.89
C HIS A 124 4.25 -5.35 -15.42
N ARG A 125 5.47 -5.42 -15.98
CA ARG A 125 5.69 -5.48 -17.44
C ARG A 125 5.04 -6.69 -18.12
N ARG A 126 4.96 -7.84 -17.42
CA ARG A 126 4.28 -9.05 -17.94
C ARG A 126 2.76 -8.92 -17.94
N SER A 127 2.21 -8.08 -17.07
CA SER A 127 0.76 -7.87 -16.98
C SER A 127 0.18 -6.99 -18.09
N GLY A 128 1.02 -6.41 -18.96
CA GLY A 128 0.58 -5.55 -20.06
C GLY A 128 -0.04 -4.22 -19.60
N LYS A 129 0.12 -3.88 -18.33
CA LYS A 129 -0.19 -2.59 -17.74
C LYS A 129 1.06 -1.73 -17.69
#